data_AF-A0AA97D5B3-F1
#
_entry.id   AF-A0AA97D5B3-F1
#
_cell.length_a   1.000
_cell.length_b   1.000
_cell.length_c   1.000
_cell.angle_alpha   90.00
_cell.angle_beta   90.00
_cell.angle_gamma   90.00
#
_symmetry.space_group_name_H-M   'P 1'
#
loop_
_entity.id
_entity.type
_entity.pdbx_description
1 polymer ?
#
loop_
_entity_poly.entity_id
_entity_poly.type
_entity_poly.pdbx_seq_one_letter_code
_entity_poly.pdbx_strand_id
1 'polypeptide(L)'
;MNLVRITASALLAAATTACIGLSNASTTIDDNNYRVITFKDCKKVHEGTLNNEQIAAYQQLKREQQKLESLELPLTDMEQQVTEYSQQIEAITEKAVVEDENHLRINKDLLKEQDALTHKLDSLIASHDADFKALNEQAKQMEKAAKLFDEAMKPMMQQGESTHLQILAPGEAEKSGCFYSI
;
A
#
# COMPACT_ATOMS: atom_id res chain seq x y z
N MET A 1 -8.42 -7.13 37.71
CA MET A 1 -7.12 -6.63 38.22
C MET A 1 -6.12 -7.78 38.22
N ASN A 2 -5.24 -7.83 37.22
CA ASN A 2 -4.05 -8.68 37.25
C ASN A 2 -2.89 -7.83 36.71
N LEU A 3 -1.98 -7.50 37.61
CA LEU A 3 -0.81 -6.64 37.37
C LEU A 3 0.29 -7.47 36.72
N VAL A 4 0.49 -7.30 35.42
CA VAL A 4 1.69 -7.79 34.73
C VAL A 4 2.81 -6.79 35.01
N ARG A 5 3.84 -7.24 35.72
CA ARG A 5 5.03 -6.46 36.08
C ARG A 5 5.86 -6.22 34.82
N ILE A 6 5.98 -4.95 34.44
CA ILE A 6 6.88 -4.47 33.38
C ILE A 6 8.29 -4.42 33.98
N THR A 7 9.15 -5.37 33.60
CA THR A 7 10.58 -5.28 33.92
C THR A 7 11.27 -4.41 32.88
N ALA A 8 11.47 -3.14 33.24
CA ALA A 8 12.35 -2.24 32.52
C ALA A 8 13.80 -2.74 32.65
N SER A 9 14.39 -3.20 31.55
CA SER A 9 15.84 -3.38 31.45
C SER A 9 16.36 -2.32 30.48
N ALA A 10 16.85 -1.23 31.07
CA ALA A 10 17.67 -0.25 30.37
C ALA A 10 19.07 -0.86 30.17
N LEU A 11 19.52 -0.94 28.91
CA LEU A 11 20.94 -1.06 28.60
C LEU A 11 21.30 0.06 27.62
N LEU A 12 22.17 0.96 28.09
CA LEU A 12 22.73 2.09 27.36
C LEU A 12 24.25 1.91 27.26
N ALA A 13 24.80 2.51 26.21
CA ALA A 13 26.22 2.74 25.85
C ALA A 13 26.87 1.59 25.05
N ALA A 14 27.18 1.75 23.75
CA ALA A 14 28.19 2.61 23.09
C ALA A 14 29.33 1.69 22.61
N ALA A 15 30.04 1.84 21.48
CA ALA A 15 29.99 2.71 20.32
C ALA A 15 30.79 2.00 19.20
N THR A 16 30.44 2.29 17.95
CA THR A 16 31.28 2.30 16.73
C THR A 16 32.30 1.17 16.50
N THR A 17 32.02 0.35 15.49
CA THR A 17 33.02 0.06 14.44
C THR A 17 32.30 -0.02 13.10
N ALA A 18 32.51 1.00 12.26
CA ALA A 18 32.23 0.92 10.84
C ALA A 18 33.33 0.06 10.20
N CYS A 19 32.96 -1.10 9.65
CA CYS A 19 33.70 -1.77 8.59
C CYS A 19 32.69 -2.37 7.62
N ILE A 20 32.40 -1.60 6.58
CA ILE A 20 32.24 -2.01 5.18
C ILE A 20 31.89 -3.49 5.00
N GLY A 21 30.59 -3.72 4.83
CA GLY A 21 30.07 -4.71 3.92
C GLY A 21 29.03 -4.00 3.07
N LEU A 22 29.45 -3.11 2.17
CA LEU A 22 28.67 -2.87 0.96
C LEU A 22 28.71 -4.20 0.21
N SER A 23 27.82 -5.10 0.59
CA SER A 23 27.29 -6.10 -0.33
C SER A 23 26.46 -5.32 -1.34
N ASN A 24 27.13 -4.56 -2.20
CA ASN A 24 26.81 -4.60 -3.62
C ASN A 24 27.17 -6.02 -4.09
N ALA A 25 26.48 -7.01 -3.53
CA ALA A 25 26.04 -8.10 -4.33
C ALA A 25 25.04 -7.43 -5.28
N SER A 26 25.58 -6.83 -6.35
CA SER A 26 25.07 -7.13 -7.67
C SER A 26 25.15 -8.64 -7.77
N THR A 27 24.20 -9.33 -7.13
CA THR A 27 23.72 -10.57 -7.67
C THR A 27 23.35 -10.15 -9.07
N THR A 28 24.20 -10.49 -10.03
CA THR A 28 23.70 -11.07 -11.25
C THR A 28 22.72 -12.12 -10.76
N ILE A 29 21.46 -11.72 -10.59
CA ILE A 29 20.36 -12.65 -10.47
C ILE A 29 20.59 -13.50 -11.71
N ASP A 30 20.68 -14.81 -11.53
CA ASP A 30 20.60 -15.72 -12.65
C ASP A 30 19.17 -15.58 -13.18
N ASP A 31 18.94 -14.47 -13.91
CA ASP A 31 17.66 -13.86 -14.25
C ASP A 31 16.88 -14.74 -15.21
N ASN A 32 17.42 -15.88 -15.62
CA ASN A 32 16.90 -16.73 -16.69
C ASN A 32 15.95 -17.83 -16.20
N ASN A 33 15.66 -17.92 -14.90
CA ASN A 33 14.89 -19.05 -14.32
C ASN A 33 13.56 -18.63 -13.68
N TYR A 34 12.98 -17.49 -14.07
CA TYR A 34 11.61 -17.19 -13.70
C TYR A 34 10.66 -18.21 -14.32
N ARG A 35 9.80 -18.81 -13.49
CA ARG A 35 8.77 -19.75 -13.92
C ARG A 35 7.44 -19.03 -13.95
N VAL A 36 6.62 -19.35 -14.94
CA VAL A 36 5.22 -18.97 -14.99
C VAL A 36 4.36 -20.21 -14.97
N ILE A 37 3.34 -20.18 -14.12
CA ILE A 37 2.35 -21.23 -13.98
C ILE A 37 1.00 -20.62 -14.29
N THR A 38 0.24 -21.25 -15.17
CA THR A 38 -1.14 -20.85 -15.42
C THR A 38 -2.10 -21.90 -14.88
N PHE A 39 -3.23 -21.42 -14.38
CA PHE A 39 -4.26 -22.25 -13.78
C PHE A 39 -5.60 -22.04 -14.49
N LYS A 40 -6.37 -23.13 -14.60
CA LYS A 40 -7.78 -23.14 -14.97
C LYS A 40 -8.51 -23.98 -13.94
N ASP A 41 -9.61 -23.45 -13.38
CA ASP A 41 -10.39 -24.13 -12.34
C ASP A 41 -9.51 -24.62 -11.15
N CYS A 42 -8.61 -23.75 -10.69
CA CYS A 42 -7.62 -24.03 -9.63
C CYS A 42 -6.60 -25.14 -9.93
N LYS A 43 -6.58 -25.68 -11.16
CA LYS A 43 -5.65 -26.72 -11.58
C LYS A 43 -4.58 -26.14 -12.49
N LYS A 44 -3.33 -26.52 -12.25
CA LYS A 44 -2.22 -26.16 -13.12
C LYS A 44 -2.46 -26.72 -14.52
N VAL A 45 -2.50 -25.85 -15.53
CA VAL A 45 -2.68 -26.23 -16.94
C VAL A 45 -1.42 -26.00 -17.77
N HIS A 46 -0.55 -25.10 -17.33
CA HIS A 46 0.73 -24.85 -17.99
C HIS A 46 1.79 -24.46 -16.96
N GLU A 47 3.02 -24.85 -17.24
CA GLU A 47 4.21 -24.33 -16.60
C GLU A 47 5.28 -24.11 -17.67
N GLY A 48 5.92 -22.95 -17.63
CA GLY A 48 6.99 -22.60 -18.55
C GLY A 48 7.98 -21.63 -17.92
N THR A 49 9.01 -21.30 -18.67
CA THR A 49 9.99 -20.26 -18.32
C THR A 49 9.62 -18.96 -19.01
N LEU A 50 9.75 -17.84 -18.31
CA LEU A 50 9.64 -16.53 -18.94
C LEU A 50 10.89 -16.22 -19.77
N ASN A 51 10.72 -15.47 -20.85
CA ASN A 51 11.83 -14.90 -21.60
C ASN A 51 12.28 -13.55 -21.00
N ASN A 52 13.40 -13.01 -21.47
CA ASN A 52 13.98 -11.78 -20.92
C ASN A 52 13.05 -10.56 -21.00
N GLU A 53 12.24 -10.45 -22.05
CA GLU A 53 11.28 -9.35 -22.21
C GLU A 53 10.17 -9.44 -21.15
N GLN A 54 9.63 -10.63 -20.94
CA GLN A 54 8.59 -10.90 -19.95
C GLN A 54 9.11 -10.71 -18.52
N ILE A 55 10.35 -11.13 -18.26
CA ILE A 55 11.01 -10.95 -16.95
C ILE A 55 11.22 -9.47 -16.69
N ALA A 56 11.73 -8.71 -17.65
CA ALA A 56 11.93 -7.28 -17.52
C ALA A 56 10.60 -6.54 -17.27
N ALA A 57 9.53 -6.89 -17.98
CA ALA A 57 8.22 -6.30 -17.79
C ALA A 57 7.62 -6.65 -16.41
N TYR A 58 7.74 -7.90 -15.96
CA TYR A 58 7.30 -8.32 -14.63
C TYR A 58 8.07 -7.60 -13.52
N GLN A 59 9.40 -7.55 -13.61
CA GLN A 59 10.22 -6.85 -12.63
C GLN A 59 9.92 -5.35 -12.61
N GLN A 60 9.66 -4.73 -13.77
CA GLN A 60 9.23 -3.34 -13.84
C GLN A 60 7.89 -3.13 -13.12
N LEU A 61 6.90 -3.99 -13.36
CA LEU A 61 5.62 -3.95 -12.66
C LEU A 61 5.80 -4.08 -11.13
N LYS A 62 6.66 -5.01 -10.67
CA LYS A 62 6.98 -5.18 -9.24
C LYS A 62 7.64 -3.94 -8.63
N ARG A 63 8.55 -3.29 -9.35
CA ARG A 63 9.19 -2.04 -8.89
C ARG A 63 8.18 -0.91 -8.74
N GLU A 64 7.32 -0.72 -9.75
CA GLU A 64 6.31 0.34 -9.69
C GLU A 64 5.26 0.07 -8.60
N GLN A 65 4.92 -1.20 -8.34
CA GLN A 65 4.07 -1.61 -7.22
C GLN A 65 4.70 -1.24 -5.87
N GLN A 66 5.96 -1.64 -5.63
CA GLN A 66 6.67 -1.32 -4.38
C GLN A 66 6.76 0.18 -4.13
N LYS A 67 6.98 0.96 -5.18
CA LYS A 67 7.00 2.41 -5.09
C LYS A 67 5.63 2.99 -4.77
N LEU A 68 4.55 2.46 -5.35
CA LEU A 68 3.18 2.85 -5.01
C LEU A 68 2.89 2.58 -3.52
N GLU A 69 3.15 1.35 -3.05
CA GLU A 69 2.99 0.95 -1.64
C GLU A 69 3.75 1.88 -0.69
N SER A 70 4.98 2.28 -1.06
CA SER A 70 5.77 3.21 -0.24
C SER A 70 5.20 4.64 -0.18
N LEU A 71 4.53 5.08 -1.24
CA LEU A 71 3.91 6.41 -1.31
C LEU A 71 2.56 6.45 -0.60
N GLU A 72 1.94 5.29 -0.32
CA GLU A 72 0.70 5.20 0.46
C GLU A 72 0.96 5.37 1.98
N LEU A 73 2.16 5.01 2.46
CA LEU A 73 2.49 5.04 3.89
C LEU A 73 2.26 6.40 4.57
N PRO A 74 2.66 7.56 4.00
CA PRO A 74 2.42 8.86 4.63
C PRO A 74 0.92 9.21 4.73
N LEU A 75 0.08 8.62 3.88
CA LEU A 75 -1.36 8.85 3.92
C LEU A 75 -2.05 8.05 5.01
N THR A 76 -1.50 6.91 5.45
CA THR A 76 -2.08 6.11 6.53
C THR A 76 -2.17 6.91 7.84
N ASP A 77 -1.12 7.67 8.17
CA ASP A 77 -1.11 8.53 9.36
C ASP A 77 -2.07 9.73 9.22
N MET A 78 -2.29 10.21 8.00
CA MET A 78 -3.24 11.26 7.69
C MET A 78 -4.69 10.76 7.83
N GLU A 79 -5.01 9.55 7.36
CA GLU A 79 -6.35 8.96 7.47
C GLU A 79 -6.84 8.88 8.91
N GLN A 80 -5.95 8.52 9.84
CA GLN A 80 -6.28 8.51 11.26
C GLN A 80 -6.62 9.93 11.75
N GLN A 81 -5.81 10.94 11.43
CA GLN A 81 -6.03 12.32 11.86
C GLN A 81 -7.29 12.94 11.22
N VAL A 82 -7.58 12.63 9.96
CA VAL A 82 -8.82 13.03 9.29
C VAL A 82 -10.03 12.46 10.05
N THR A 83 -9.99 11.18 10.39
CA THR A 83 -11.05 10.51 11.16
C THR A 83 -11.26 11.18 12.51
N GLU A 84 -10.18 11.46 13.24
CA GLU A 84 -10.23 12.11 14.56
C GLU A 84 -10.84 13.52 14.48
N TYR A 85 -10.45 14.34 13.50
CA TYR A 85 -11.02 15.67 13.32
C TYR A 85 -12.49 15.62 12.89
N SER A 86 -12.85 14.71 11.96
CA SER A 86 -14.24 14.54 11.54
C SER A 86 -15.15 14.15 12.70
N GLN A 87 -14.73 13.23 13.56
CA GLN A 87 -15.49 12.83 14.75
C GLN A 87 -15.67 13.99 15.75
N GLN A 88 -14.63 14.80 15.96
CA GLN A 88 -14.73 15.97 16.83
C GLN A 88 -15.69 17.02 16.25
N ILE A 89 -15.62 17.28 14.94
CA ILE A 89 -16.54 18.20 14.25
C ILE A 89 -17.99 17.71 14.37
N GLU A 90 -18.24 16.42 14.17
CA GLU A 90 -19.58 15.81 14.29
C GLU A 90 -20.11 15.95 15.73
N ALA A 91 -19.31 15.56 16.72
CA ALA A 91 -19.68 15.68 18.14
C ALA A 91 -19.94 17.12 18.59
N ILE A 92 -19.27 18.11 17.99
CA ILE A 92 -19.56 19.53 18.21
C ILE A 92 -20.85 19.93 17.50
N THR A 93 -21.07 19.48 16.26
CA THR A 93 -22.29 19.78 15.48
C THR A 93 -23.55 19.41 16.25
N GLU A 94 -23.58 18.19 16.81
CA GLU A 94 -24.70 17.66 17.61
C GLU A 94 -25.02 18.52 18.85
N LYS A 95 -24.01 19.19 19.40
CA LYS A 95 -24.15 20.04 20.61
C LYS A 95 -24.37 21.50 20.27
N ALA A 96 -23.91 21.94 19.09
CA ALA A 96 -23.92 23.34 18.69
C ALA A 96 -25.30 23.80 18.23
N VAL A 97 -26.11 22.89 17.68
CA VAL A 97 -27.47 23.17 17.21
C VAL A 97 -28.43 22.20 17.86
N VAL A 98 -29.26 22.70 18.76
CA VAL A 98 -30.30 21.91 19.44
C VAL A 98 -31.65 22.50 19.06
N GLU A 99 -32.48 21.69 18.41
CA GLU A 99 -33.85 22.03 18.06
C GLU A 99 -34.81 21.17 18.89
N ASP A 100 -35.78 21.81 19.54
CA ASP A 100 -36.92 21.17 20.19
C ASP A 100 -38.24 21.68 19.59
N GLU A 101 -39.39 21.16 20.04
CA GLU A 101 -40.71 21.43 19.46
C GLU A 101 -41.06 22.94 19.37
N ASN A 102 -40.40 23.79 20.16
CA ASN A 102 -40.72 25.22 20.23
C ASN A 102 -39.51 26.16 20.06
N HIS A 103 -38.27 25.67 20.10
CA HIS A 103 -37.08 26.52 20.08
C HIS A 103 -35.89 25.92 19.32
N LEU A 104 -35.18 26.80 18.59
CA LEU A 104 -33.85 26.55 18.05
C LEU A 104 -32.81 27.25 18.94
N ARG A 105 -31.89 26.48 19.51
CA ARG A 105 -30.77 26.99 20.30
C ARG A 105 -29.47 26.74 19.55
N ILE A 106 -28.72 27.81 19.29
CA ILE A 106 -27.42 27.76 18.62
C ILE A 106 -26.33 28.22 19.58
N ASN A 107 -25.36 27.36 19.87
CA ASN A 107 -24.19 27.70 20.65
C ASN A 107 -23.08 28.22 19.72
N LYS A 108 -22.91 29.55 19.70
CA LYS A 108 -21.92 30.23 18.84
C LYS A 108 -20.47 29.94 19.20
N ASP A 109 -20.17 29.60 20.44
CA ASP A 109 -18.79 29.28 20.84
C ASP A 109 -18.40 27.88 20.35
N LEU A 110 -19.33 26.92 20.42
CA LEU A 110 -19.15 25.61 19.79
C LEU A 110 -18.99 25.71 18.27
N LEU A 111 -19.75 26.61 17.61
CA LEU A 111 -19.56 26.84 16.17
C LEU A 111 -18.16 27.41 15.83
N LYS A 112 -17.57 28.25 16.70
CA LYS A 112 -16.19 28.73 16.50
C LYS A 112 -15.16 27.61 16.69
N GLU A 113 -15.40 26.72 17.66
CA GLU A 113 -14.53 25.56 17.88
C GLU A 113 -14.57 24.60 16.70
N GLN A 114 -15.78 24.34 16.17
CA GLN A 114 -15.96 23.59 14.93
C GLN A 114 -15.20 24.23 13.76
N ASP A 115 -15.34 25.54 13.55
CA ASP A 115 -14.65 26.27 12.47
C ASP A 115 -13.11 26.12 12.57
N ALA A 116 -12.58 26.22 13.80
CA ALA A 116 -11.16 26.00 14.05
C ALA A 116 -10.69 24.56 13.74
N LEU A 117 -11.52 23.55 14.03
CA LEU A 117 -11.21 22.16 13.68
C LEU A 117 -11.28 21.93 12.17
N THR A 118 -12.26 22.51 11.48
CA THR A 118 -12.35 22.46 10.01
C THR A 118 -11.09 23.06 9.38
N HIS A 119 -10.61 24.20 9.86
CA HIS A 119 -9.36 24.78 9.38
C HIS A 119 -8.12 23.92 9.64
N LYS A 120 -8.08 23.19 10.75
CA LYS A 120 -7.01 22.21 11.01
C LYS A 120 -7.09 21.03 10.04
N LEU A 121 -8.29 20.55 9.75
CA LEU A 121 -8.52 19.49 8.78
C LEU A 121 -8.10 19.93 7.36
N ASP A 122 -8.51 21.13 6.94
CA ASP A 122 -8.10 21.70 5.65
C ASP A 122 -6.57 21.83 5.55
N SER A 123 -5.93 22.29 6.63
CA SER A 123 -4.47 22.44 6.69
C SER A 123 -3.76 21.09 6.64
N LEU A 124 -4.30 20.08 7.31
CA LEU A 124 -3.79 18.71 7.27
C LEU A 124 -3.84 18.16 5.84
N ILE A 125 -5.00 18.23 5.17
CA ILE A 125 -5.15 17.76 3.80
C ILE A 125 -4.21 18.52 2.85
N ALA A 126 -4.13 19.85 2.99
CA ALA A 126 -3.23 20.67 2.19
C ALA A 126 -1.75 20.31 2.39
N SER A 127 -1.35 19.90 3.60
CA SER A 127 0.03 19.49 3.88
C SER A 127 0.45 18.21 3.15
N HIS A 128 -0.52 17.38 2.72
CA HIS A 128 -0.31 16.14 1.96
C HIS A 128 -0.54 16.29 0.44
N ASP A 129 -0.73 17.51 -0.09
CA ASP A 129 -0.92 17.75 -1.54
C ASP A 129 0.22 17.16 -2.41
N ALA A 130 1.45 17.22 -1.91
CA ALA A 130 2.60 16.63 -2.58
C ALA A 130 2.53 15.10 -2.63
N ASP A 131 2.04 14.46 -1.56
CA ASP A 131 1.90 13.00 -1.48
C ASP A 131 0.82 12.51 -2.45
N PHE A 132 -0.34 13.19 -2.49
CA PHE A 132 -1.40 12.87 -3.45
C PHE A 132 -0.94 13.02 -4.90
N LYS A 133 -0.17 14.08 -5.21
CA LYS A 133 0.42 14.25 -6.55
C LYS A 133 1.40 13.13 -6.88
N ALA A 134 2.26 12.76 -5.92
CA ALA A 134 3.21 11.67 -6.12
C ALA A 134 2.50 10.34 -6.37
N LEU A 135 1.44 10.03 -5.62
CA LEU A 135 0.61 8.83 -5.81
C LEU A 135 -0.08 8.82 -7.17
N ASN A 136 -0.69 9.93 -7.58
CA ASN A 136 -1.32 10.04 -8.89
C ASN A 136 -0.31 9.85 -10.03
N GLU A 137 0.89 10.41 -9.88
CA GLU A 137 1.95 10.27 -10.86
C GLU A 137 2.46 8.83 -10.91
N GLN A 138 2.57 8.18 -9.75
CA GLN A 138 2.97 6.79 -9.63
C GLN A 138 1.93 5.82 -10.20
N ALA A 139 0.64 6.09 -9.99
CA ALA A 139 -0.45 5.30 -10.57
C ALA A 139 -0.37 5.27 -12.11
N LYS A 140 0.00 6.39 -12.74
CA LYS A 140 0.24 6.43 -14.21
C LYS A 140 1.44 5.58 -14.62
N GLN A 141 2.49 5.50 -13.80
CA GLN A 141 3.64 4.63 -14.10
C GLN A 141 3.28 3.16 -13.92
N MET A 142 2.51 2.84 -12.88
CA MET A 142 1.97 1.50 -12.65
C MET A 142 1.08 1.05 -13.81
N GLU A 143 0.20 1.93 -14.32
CA GLU A 143 -0.63 1.65 -15.49
C GLU A 143 0.22 1.34 -16.74
N LYS A 144 1.27 2.13 -16.99
CA LYS A 144 2.20 1.87 -18.09
C LYS A 144 2.93 0.54 -17.93
N ALA A 145 3.43 0.24 -16.73
CA ALA A 145 4.11 -1.01 -16.45
C ALA A 145 3.17 -2.22 -16.60
N ALA A 146 1.92 -2.08 -16.18
CA ALA A 146 0.89 -3.10 -16.33
C ALA A 146 0.57 -3.37 -17.81
N LYS A 147 0.46 -2.32 -18.64
CA LYS A 147 0.27 -2.45 -20.09
C LYS A 147 1.45 -3.17 -20.76
N LEU A 148 2.69 -2.78 -20.42
CA LEU A 148 3.89 -3.46 -20.94
C LEU A 148 3.93 -4.94 -20.53
N PHE A 149 3.55 -5.25 -19.29
CA PHE A 149 3.46 -6.62 -18.81
C PHE A 149 2.38 -7.42 -19.55
N ASP A 150 1.17 -6.86 -19.73
CA ASP A 150 0.09 -7.50 -20.48
C ASP A 150 0.50 -7.78 -21.94
N GLU A 151 1.13 -6.82 -22.60
CA GLU A 151 1.65 -6.98 -23.96
C GLU A 151 2.70 -8.09 -24.06
N ALA A 152 3.67 -8.13 -23.13
CA ALA A 152 4.71 -9.15 -23.10
C ALA A 152 4.17 -10.57 -22.80
N MET A 153 3.09 -10.66 -22.02
CA MET A 153 2.47 -11.95 -21.64
C MET A 153 1.42 -12.45 -22.65
N LYS A 154 0.89 -11.57 -23.51
CA LYS A 154 -0.16 -11.88 -24.49
C LYS A 154 0.11 -13.14 -25.34
N PRO A 155 1.31 -13.39 -25.88
CA PRO A 155 1.57 -14.60 -26.66
C PRO A 155 1.39 -15.90 -25.86
N MET A 156 1.67 -15.86 -24.55
CA MET A 156 1.48 -17.02 -23.67
C MET A 156 0.00 -17.20 -23.28
N MET A 157 -0.75 -16.11 -23.16
CA MET A 157 -2.16 -16.14 -22.78
C MET A 157 -3.09 -16.55 -23.93
N GLN A 158 -2.69 -16.34 -25.19
CA GLN A 158 -3.46 -16.79 -26.36
C GLN A 158 -3.48 -18.31 -26.54
N GLN A 159 -2.67 -19.06 -25.80
CA GLN A 159 -2.54 -20.52 -25.88
C GLN A 159 -3.57 -21.27 -25.02
N GLY A 160 -4.44 -20.59 -24.25
CA GLY A 160 -5.53 -21.24 -23.53
C GLY A 160 -6.32 -20.31 -22.60
N GLU A 161 -7.57 -20.70 -22.29
CA GLU A 161 -8.47 -20.03 -21.34
C GLU A 161 -8.00 -20.17 -19.87
N SER A 162 -6.80 -19.69 -19.55
CA SER A 162 -6.31 -19.67 -18.17
C SER A 162 -7.01 -18.55 -17.40
N THR A 163 -7.45 -18.83 -16.17
CA THR A 163 -8.13 -17.86 -15.28
C THR A 163 -7.16 -17.18 -14.31
N HIS A 164 -6.00 -17.78 -14.08
CA HIS A 164 -5.02 -17.28 -13.12
C HIS A 164 -3.59 -17.55 -13.56
N LEU A 165 -2.68 -16.67 -13.14
CA LEU A 165 -1.26 -16.70 -13.48
C LEU A 165 -0.40 -16.45 -12.24
N GLN A 166 0.56 -17.34 -12.01
CA GLN A 166 1.57 -17.20 -10.98
C GLN A 166 2.95 -17.08 -11.63
N ILE A 167 3.70 -16.04 -11.25
CA ILE A 167 5.12 -15.91 -11.61
C ILE A 167 5.95 -16.19 -10.37
N LEU A 168 6.93 -17.08 -10.51
CA LEU A 168 7.84 -17.51 -9.47
C LEU A 168 9.24 -17.02 -9.79
N ALA A 169 9.85 -16.31 -8.85
CA ALA A 169 11.28 -16.01 -8.91
C ALA A 169 12.13 -17.30 -8.81
N PRO A 170 13.41 -17.27 -9.22
CA PRO A 170 14.30 -18.42 -9.04
C PRO A 170 14.31 -18.92 -7.59
N GLY A 171 13.99 -20.20 -7.40
CA GLY A 171 13.92 -20.84 -6.09
C GLY A 171 12.62 -20.60 -5.30
N GLU A 172 11.67 -19.82 -5.82
CA GLU A 172 10.36 -19.64 -5.19
C GLU A 172 9.49 -20.89 -5.36
N ALA A 173 8.87 -21.33 -4.27
CA ALA A 173 7.95 -22.45 -4.29
C ALA A 173 6.61 -22.08 -4.94
N GLU A 174 6.05 -23.03 -5.69
CA GLU A 174 4.68 -22.93 -6.21
C GLU A 174 3.68 -22.71 -5.06
N LYS A 175 2.68 -21.86 -5.30
CA LYS A 175 1.61 -21.58 -4.34
C LYS A 175 0.33 -22.23 -4.85
N SER A 176 -0.66 -22.42 -3.97
CA SER A 176 -1.95 -22.98 -4.37
C SER A 176 -2.56 -22.17 -5.53
N GLY A 177 -2.98 -22.86 -6.59
CA GLY A 177 -3.50 -22.28 -7.83
C GLY A 177 -4.80 -21.48 -7.71
N CYS A 178 -5.43 -21.53 -6.55
CA CYS A 178 -6.48 -20.60 -6.17
C CYS A 178 -6.10 -19.93 -4.85
N PHE A 179 -5.97 -18.61 -4.93
CA PHE A 179 -5.95 -17.73 -3.76
C PHE A 179 -7.35 -17.70 -3.15
N TYR A 180 -7.74 -18.78 -2.46
CA TYR A 180 -8.76 -18.68 -1.42
C TYR A 180 -8.04 -18.57 -0.08
N SER A 181 -7.74 -17.34 0.29
CA SER A 181 -7.66 -16.95 1.69
C SER A 181 -8.68 -15.83 1.86
N ILE A 182 -9.82 -16.20 2.44
CA ILE A 182 -10.83 -15.28 3.01
C ILE A 182 -10.18 -14.55 4.18
#